data_AF-A0A6A3LC48-F1
#
_entry.id   AF-A0A6A3LC48-F1
#
_cell.length_a   1.000
_cell.length_b   1.000
_cell.length_c   1.000
_cell.angle_alpha   90.00
_cell.angle_beta   90.00
_cell.angle_gamma   90.00
#
_symmetry.space_group_name_H-M   'P 1'
#
loop_
_entity.id
_entity.type
_entity.pdbx_description
1 polymer ?
#
loop_
_entity_poly.entity_id
_entity_poly.type
_entity_poly.pdbx_seq_one_letter_code
_entity_poly.pdbx_strand_id
1 'polypeptide(L)'
;MADAEYDLSPEALLNEYHNSGPVVVMKYVTLRICVVVLLLILAIIFKDHFMDFSDFVGAWAVSLACIILPIFFYLKAFWNRTPWYEKAIGTFIIVVCTGLGGYVTYTTGHDLFLDIVSDKAFPYCPDEYSEVVYTNTSFYGNN
;
A
#
# COMPACT_ATOMS: atom_id res chain seq x y z
N MET A 1 28.40 5.84 17.79
CA MET A 1 27.97 5.40 16.45
C MET A 1 27.44 6.66 15.82
N ALA A 2 28.19 7.22 14.87
CA ALA A 2 27.90 8.51 14.27
C ALA A 2 26.56 8.43 13.53
N ASP A 3 25.56 9.02 14.17
CA ASP A 3 24.48 9.81 13.59
C ASP A 3 24.91 10.41 12.24
N ALA A 4 24.62 9.68 11.17
CA ALA A 4 24.59 10.19 9.81
C ALA A 4 23.36 11.11 9.70
N GLU A 5 23.47 12.31 10.23
CA GLU A 5 22.52 13.39 9.96
C GLU A 5 22.71 13.79 8.50
N TYR A 6 21.94 13.15 7.61
CA TYR A 6 21.89 13.52 6.19
C TYR A 6 21.26 14.92 6.12
N ASP A 7 22.09 15.91 5.83
CA ASP A 7 21.68 17.31 5.73
C ASP A 7 20.70 17.48 4.57
N LEU A 8 19.40 17.43 4.91
CA LEU A 8 18.27 17.59 3.99
C LEU A 8 17.99 19.07 3.69
N SER A 9 18.96 19.96 3.89
CA SER A 9 18.81 21.36 3.49
C SER A 9 18.68 21.46 1.95
N PRO A 10 17.78 22.31 1.45
CA PRO A 10 17.55 22.43 0.01
C PRO A 10 18.82 22.88 -0.74
N GLU A 11 19.68 23.69 -0.11
CA GLU A 11 21.00 24.07 -0.63
C GLU A 11 21.99 22.90 -0.74
N ALA A 12 22.07 22.00 0.25
CA ALA A 12 22.97 20.85 0.20
C ALA A 12 22.54 19.86 -0.89
N LEU A 13 21.24 19.61 -1.01
CA LEU A 13 20.65 18.76 -2.06
C LEU A 13 20.86 19.33 -3.47
N LEU A 14 20.74 20.65 -3.64
CA LEU A 14 20.99 21.30 -4.93
C LEU A 14 22.47 21.20 -5.32
N ASN A 15 23.37 21.44 -4.38
CA ASN A 15 24.81 21.34 -4.61
C ASN A 15 25.22 19.90 -4.93
N GLU A 16 24.64 18.92 -4.23
CA GLU A 16 24.84 17.49 -4.51
C GLU A 16 24.27 17.12 -5.89
N TYR A 17 23.10 17.63 -6.26
CA TYR A 17 22.49 17.40 -7.58
C TYR A 17 23.30 18.04 -8.72
N HIS A 18 23.85 19.23 -8.52
CA HIS A 18 24.73 19.90 -9.49
C HIS A 18 26.10 19.24 -9.62
N ASN A 19 26.64 18.71 -8.52
CA ASN A 19 27.91 18.00 -8.51
C ASN A 19 27.77 16.53 -8.94
N SER A 20 26.54 16.00 -8.91
CA SER A 20 26.19 14.69 -9.43
C SER A 20 26.25 14.70 -10.96
N GLY A 21 27.13 13.87 -11.53
CA GLY A 21 27.26 13.76 -12.99
C GLY A 21 25.93 13.44 -13.69
N PRO A 22 25.81 13.69 -15.01
CA PRO A 22 24.56 13.56 -15.77
C PRO A 22 23.91 12.18 -15.66
N VAL A 23 24.71 11.13 -15.43
CA VAL A 23 24.25 9.75 -15.24
C VAL A 23 23.44 9.56 -13.95
N VAL A 24 23.83 10.26 -12.88
CA VAL A 24 23.16 10.17 -11.57
C VAL A 24 21.83 10.92 -11.63
N VAL A 25 21.82 12.10 -12.25
CA VAL A 25 20.60 12.86 -12.52
C VAL A 25 19.59 12.03 -13.33
N MET A 26 20.06 11.36 -14.40
CA MET A 26 19.20 10.46 -15.20
C MET A 26 18.58 9.35 -14.34
N LYS A 27 19.34 8.72 -13.43
CA LYS A 27 18.81 7.71 -12.51
C LYS A 27 17.70 8.26 -11.61
N TYR A 28 17.88 9.44 -11.02
CA TYR A 28 16.87 10.06 -10.17
C TYR A 28 15.59 10.39 -10.94
N VAL A 29 15.73 10.94 -12.14
CA VAL A 29 14.59 11.27 -13.02
C VAL A 29 13.87 9.99 -13.45
N THR A 30 14.60 8.93 -13.85
CA THR A 30 14.01 7.63 -14.18
C THR A 30 13.26 7.05 -12.98
N LEU A 31 13.81 7.09 -11.77
CA LEU A 31 13.13 6.60 -10.58
C LEU A 31 11.81 7.36 -10.33
N ARG A 32 11.81 8.69 -10.47
CA ARG A 32 10.59 9.49 -10.34
C ARG A 32 9.55 9.10 -11.40
N ILE A 33 9.96 8.95 -12.66
CA ILE A 33 9.06 8.54 -13.74
C ILE A 33 8.50 7.14 -13.46
N CYS A 34 9.33 6.19 -13.04
CA CYS A 34 8.89 4.84 -12.68
C CYS A 34 7.85 4.86 -11.57
N VAL A 35 8.08 5.62 -10.49
CA VAL A 35 7.12 5.74 -9.38
C VAL A 35 5.81 6.34 -9.87
N VAL A 36 5.84 7.41 -10.67
CA VAL A 36 4.63 8.05 -11.21
C VAL A 36 3.87 7.10 -12.14
N VAL A 37 4.55 6.36 -13.01
CA VAL A 37 3.93 5.39 -13.91
C VAL A 37 3.27 4.27 -13.13
N LEU A 38 3.94 3.74 -12.10
CA LEU A 38 3.35 2.72 -11.22
C LEU A 38 2.10 3.24 -10.52
N LEU A 39 2.17 4.44 -9.93
CA LEU A 39 1.01 5.08 -9.29
C LEU A 39 -0.14 5.31 -10.28
N LEU A 40 0.16 5.67 -11.53
CA LEU A 40 -0.84 5.87 -12.57
C LEU A 40 -1.51 4.55 -12.98
N ILE A 41 -0.75 3.47 -13.13
CA ILE A 41 -1.30 2.14 -13.42
C ILE A 41 -2.21 1.69 -12.29
N LEU A 42 -1.76 1.84 -11.03
CA LEU A 42 -2.57 1.51 -9.85
C LEU A 42 -3.85 2.36 -9.80
N ALA A 43 -3.78 3.64 -10.12
CA ALA A 43 -4.94 4.53 -10.14
C ALA A 43 -5.98 4.15 -11.22
N ILE A 44 -5.53 3.61 -12.36
CA ILE A 44 -6.43 3.14 -13.43
C ILE A 44 -7.11 1.82 -13.01
N ILE A 45 -6.35 0.88 -12.47
CA ILE A 45 -6.87 -0.45 -12.09
C ILE A 45 -7.81 -0.34 -10.88
N PHE A 46 -7.46 0.47 -9.89
CA PHE A 46 -8.20 0.59 -8.63
C PHE A 46 -9.11 1.81 -8.57
N LYS A 47 -9.55 2.31 -9.74
CA LYS A 47 -10.42 3.49 -9.83
C LYS A 47 -11.67 3.36 -8.94
N ASP A 48 -12.30 2.18 -8.95
CA ASP A 48 -13.59 1.96 -8.29
C ASP A 48 -13.44 1.42 -6.85
N HIS A 49 -12.25 0.93 -6.49
CA HIS A 49 -11.91 0.37 -5.16
C HIS A 49 -10.69 1.05 -4.51
N PHE A 50 -10.49 2.35 -4.74
CA PHE A 50 -9.31 3.08 -4.24
C PHE A 50 -9.26 3.11 -2.70
N MET A 51 -10.42 3.17 -2.04
CA MET A 51 -10.52 3.17 -0.58
C MET A 51 -9.96 1.87 -0.01
N ASP A 52 -10.33 0.74 -0.60
CA ASP A 52 -9.86 -0.60 -0.25
C ASP A 52 -8.33 -0.70 -0.42
N PHE A 53 -7.78 -0.25 -1.57
CA PHE A 53 -6.33 -0.18 -1.78
C PHE A 53 -5.62 0.66 -0.70
N SER A 54 -6.20 1.81 -0.35
CA SER A 54 -5.64 2.71 0.66
C SER A 54 -5.65 2.09 2.06
N ASP A 55 -6.70 1.32 2.39
CA ASP A 55 -6.81 0.58 3.65
C ASP A 55 -5.81 -0.57 3.72
N PHE A 56 -5.55 -1.25 2.61
CA PHE A 56 -4.50 -2.26 2.51
C PHE A 56 -3.10 -1.67 2.79
N VAL A 57 -2.73 -0.63 2.05
CA VAL A 57 -1.41 0.01 2.20
C VAL A 57 -1.28 0.65 3.59
N GLY A 58 -2.34 1.29 4.07
CA GLY A 58 -2.40 1.90 5.40
C GLY A 58 -2.21 0.88 6.51
N ALA A 59 -2.97 -0.21 6.50
CA ALA A 59 -2.90 -1.25 7.52
C ALA A 59 -1.49 -1.84 7.64
N TRP A 60 -0.81 -2.13 6.53
CA TRP A 60 0.54 -2.70 6.55
C TRP A 60 1.63 -1.67 6.81
N ALA A 61 1.67 -0.57 6.06
CA ALA A 61 2.76 0.41 6.15
C ALA A 61 2.75 1.12 7.50
N VAL A 62 1.56 1.48 8.01
CA VAL A 62 1.42 2.11 9.33
C VAL A 62 1.81 1.10 10.41
N SER A 63 1.21 -0.10 10.45
CA SER A 63 1.54 -1.10 11.48
C SER A 63 3.03 -1.46 11.50
N LEU A 64 3.68 -1.54 10.34
CA LEU A 64 5.12 -1.76 10.25
C LEU A 64 5.91 -0.59 10.86
N ALA A 65 5.62 0.64 10.44
CA ALA A 65 6.36 1.82 10.85
C ALA A 65 6.14 2.19 12.33
N CYS A 66 4.91 2.11 12.83
CA CYS A 66 4.56 2.62 14.16
C CYS A 66 4.43 1.56 15.26
N ILE A 67 4.30 0.27 14.93
CA ILE A 67 4.19 -0.80 15.93
C ILE A 67 5.35 -1.78 15.81
N ILE A 68 5.53 -2.41 14.64
CA ILE A 68 6.47 -3.53 14.49
C ILE A 68 7.92 -3.04 14.60
N LEU A 69 8.28 -1.97 13.89
CA LEU A 69 9.63 -1.42 13.88
C LEU A 69 10.13 -0.97 15.28
N PRO A 70 9.38 -0.16 16.06
CA PRO A 70 9.84 0.25 17.39
C PRO A 70 9.94 -0.92 18.37
N ILE A 71 9.00 -1.87 18.36
CA ILE A 71 9.05 -3.06 19.24
C ILE A 71 10.23 -3.95 18.83
N PHE A 72 10.46 -4.13 17.53
CA PHE A 72 11.58 -4.92 17.04
C PHE A 72 12.93 -4.31 17.43
N PHE A 73 13.11 -2.99 17.27
CA PHE A 73 14.33 -2.31 17.69
C PHE A 73 14.51 -2.30 19.21
N TYR A 74 13.44 -2.14 19.99
CA TYR A 74 13.49 -2.25 21.44
C TYR A 74 13.99 -3.63 21.89
N LEU A 75 13.40 -4.70 21.37
CA LEU A 75 13.81 -6.07 21.70
C LEU A 75 15.23 -6.35 21.24
N LYS A 76 15.62 -5.90 20.05
CA LYS A 76 16.99 -6.08 19.53
C LYS A 76 18.03 -5.32 20.37
N ALA A 77 17.74 -4.09 20.79
CA ALA A 77 18.67 -3.26 21.55
C ALA A 77 18.86 -3.74 23.00
N PHE A 78 17.77 -4.18 23.65
CA PHE A 78 17.79 -4.56 25.08
C PHE A 78 17.71 -6.07 25.32
N TRP A 79 17.98 -6.89 24.30
CA TRP A 79 17.81 -8.35 24.35
C TRP A 79 18.40 -9.03 25.60
N ASN A 80 19.55 -8.57 26.09
CA ASN A 80 20.22 -9.19 27.24
C ASN A 80 19.78 -8.64 28.61
N ARG A 81 19.06 -7.51 28.64
CA ARG A 81 18.58 -6.84 29.86
C ARG A 81 17.09 -7.05 30.09
N THR A 82 16.33 -7.30 29.01
CA THR A 82 14.89 -7.42 29.05
C THR A 82 14.46 -8.78 29.62
N PRO A 83 13.58 -8.81 30.64
CA PRO A 83 13.02 -10.03 31.20
C PRO A 83 12.15 -10.78 30.17
N TRP A 84 11.99 -12.09 30.35
CA TRP A 84 11.35 -12.97 29.37
C TRP A 84 9.87 -12.64 29.08
N TYR A 85 9.15 -12.04 30.05
CA TYR A 85 7.75 -11.66 29.88
C TYR A 85 7.56 -10.54 28.84
N GLU A 86 8.44 -9.53 28.83
CA GLU A 86 8.34 -8.42 27.86
C GLU A 86 8.64 -8.90 26.44
N LYS A 87 9.56 -9.86 26.30
CA LYS A 87 9.86 -10.51 25.01
C LYS A 87 8.65 -11.27 24.48
N ALA A 88 7.96 -12.00 25.35
CA ALA A 88 6.76 -12.76 24.99
C ALA A 88 5.61 -11.83 24.56
N ILE A 89 5.34 -10.77 25.33
CA ILE A 89 4.29 -9.79 25.02
C ILE A 89 4.62 -9.02 23.74
N GLY A 90 5.86 -8.54 23.57
CA GLY A 90 6.27 -7.83 22.37
C GLY A 90 6.19 -8.70 21.11
N THR A 91 6.59 -9.97 21.21
CA THR A 91 6.45 -10.94 20.11
C THR A 91 4.98 -11.21 19.80
N PHE A 92 4.14 -11.37 20.82
CA PHE A 92 2.71 -11.57 20.65
C PHE A 92 2.05 -10.40 19.91
N ILE A 93 2.36 -9.15 20.28
CA ILE A 93 1.84 -7.96 19.62
C ILE A 93 2.27 -7.92 18.15
N ILE A 94 3.54 -8.21 17.84
CA ILE A 94 4.02 -8.28 16.46
C ILE A 94 3.25 -9.32 15.65
N VAL A 95 3.03 -10.51 16.22
CA VAL A 95 2.30 -11.60 15.55
C VAL A 95 0.84 -11.21 15.29
N VAL A 96 0.16 -10.62 16.27
CA VAL A 96 -1.24 -10.18 16.11
C VAL A 96 -1.35 -9.05 15.09
N CYS A 97 -0.50 -8.03 15.15
CA CYS A 97 -0.52 -6.94 14.17
C CYS A 97 -0.20 -7.42 12.76
N THR A 98 0.74 -8.35 12.61
CA THR A 98 1.06 -8.96 11.31
C THR A 98 -0.09 -9.83 10.81
N GLY A 99 -0.75 -10.59 11.70
CA GLY A 99 -1.89 -11.43 11.38
C GLY A 99 -3.11 -10.62 10.96
N LEU A 100 -3.45 -9.57 11.71
CA LEU A 100 -4.55 -8.65 11.38
C LEU A 100 -4.24 -7.84 10.11
N GLY A 101 -3.02 -7.33 9.97
CA GLY A 101 -2.59 -6.65 8.75
C GLY A 101 -2.66 -7.57 7.54
N GLY A 102 -2.20 -8.82 7.67
CA GLY A 102 -2.30 -9.86 6.64
C GLY A 102 -3.74 -10.27 6.33
N TYR A 103 -4.62 -10.30 7.34
CA TYR A 103 -6.04 -10.57 7.14
C TYR A 103 -6.71 -9.47 6.32
N VAL A 104 -6.54 -8.20 6.71
CA VAL A 104 -7.06 -7.05 5.95
C VAL A 104 -6.50 -7.05 4.54
N THR A 105 -5.21 -7.33 4.38
CA THR A 105 -4.58 -7.50 3.07
C THR A 105 -5.25 -8.57 2.22
N TYR A 106 -5.55 -9.72 2.82
CA TYR A 106 -6.13 -10.84 2.10
C TYR A 106 -7.57 -10.56 1.68
N THR A 107 -8.40 -10.01 2.59
CA THR A 107 -9.79 -9.69 2.30
C THR A 107 -9.86 -8.59 1.25
N THR A 108 -9.16 -7.50 1.48
CA THR A 108 -9.08 -6.38 0.56
C THR A 108 -8.52 -6.80 -0.79
N GLY A 109 -7.44 -7.59 -0.80
CA GLY A 109 -6.83 -8.08 -2.04
C GLY A 109 -7.75 -9.04 -2.82
N HIS A 110 -8.56 -9.84 -2.14
CA HIS A 110 -9.55 -10.68 -2.79
C HIS A 110 -10.57 -9.82 -3.55
N ASP A 111 -11.14 -8.83 -2.87
CA ASP A 111 -12.11 -7.89 -3.45
C ASP A 111 -11.45 -7.06 -4.56
N LEU A 112 -10.20 -6.65 -4.37
CA LEU A 112 -9.42 -5.85 -5.33
C LEU A 112 -9.00 -6.59 -6.59
N PHE A 113 -8.88 -7.93 -6.61
CA PHE A 113 -8.32 -8.64 -7.78
C PHE A 113 -9.29 -9.64 -8.40
N LEU A 114 -10.30 -10.10 -7.67
CA LEU A 114 -11.28 -11.07 -8.15
C LEU A 114 -12.61 -10.40 -8.51
N ASP A 115 -13.01 -9.35 -7.80
CA ASP A 115 -14.31 -8.69 -8.03
C ASP A 115 -14.27 -7.70 -9.21
N ILE A 116 -13.10 -7.15 -9.57
CA ILE A 116 -12.94 -6.33 -10.81
C ILE A 116 -13.30 -7.14 -12.07
N VAL A 117 -13.14 -8.47 -12.04
CA VAL A 117 -13.50 -9.35 -13.17
C VAL A 117 -15.01 -9.62 -13.21
N SER A 118 -15.71 -9.36 -12.11
CA SER A 118 -17.14 -9.61 -11.91
C SER A 118 -17.91 -8.32 -11.63
N ASP A 119 -17.45 -7.18 -12.16
CA ASP A 119 -18.11 -5.90 -11.91
C ASP A 119 -19.44 -5.83 -12.69
N LYS A 120 -20.52 -6.13 -11.95
CA LYS A 120 -21.90 -6.03 -12.43
C LYS A 120 -22.24 -4.54 -12.47
N ALA A 121 -22.35 -3.93 -13.66
CA ALA A 121 -22.70 -2.52 -13.85
C ALA A 121 -23.96 -2.07 -13.07
N PHE A 122 -24.86 -3.00 -12.75
CA PHE A 122 -26.01 -2.81 -11.86
C PHE A 122 -26.06 -3.90 -10.78
N PRO A 123 -25.35 -3.74 -9.64
CA PRO A 123 -25.19 -4.80 -8.64
C PRO A 123 -26.46 -5.07 -7.82
N TYR A 124 -27.42 -4.13 -7.82
CA TYR A 124 -28.71 -4.28 -7.15
C TYR A 124 -29.83 -4.78 -8.08
N CYS A 125 -29.52 -5.00 -9.36
CA CYS A 125 -30.46 -5.55 -10.32
C CYS A 125 -30.38 -7.08 -10.35
N PRO A 126 -31.47 -7.78 -10.70
CA PRO A 126 -31.44 -9.23 -10.93
C PRO A 126 -30.35 -9.58 -11.96
N ASP A 127 -29.78 -10.78 -11.88
CA ASP A 127 -28.64 -11.19 -12.72
C ASP A 127 -28.84 -10.94 -14.23
N GLU A 128 -30.09 -11.04 -14.71
CA GLU A 128 -30.49 -10.78 -16.09
C GLU A 128 -30.27 -9.31 -16.53
N TYR A 129 -30.32 -8.35 -15.61
CA TYR A 129 -30.21 -6.91 -15.88
C TYR A 129 -28.91 -6.28 -15.35
N SER A 130 -27.96 -7.14 -15.00
CA SER A 130 -26.79 -6.72 -14.24
C SER A 130 -25.71 -6.00 -15.07
N GLU A 131 -25.78 -6.09 -16.40
CA GLU A 131 -24.87 -5.40 -17.32
C GLU A 131 -25.53 -4.23 -18.08
N VAL A 132 -26.87 -4.19 -18.17
CA VAL A 132 -27.60 -3.24 -19.02
C VAL A 132 -28.83 -2.69 -18.30
N VAL A 133 -28.98 -1.35 -18.33
CA VAL A 133 -30.05 -0.61 -17.66
C VAL A 133 -31.42 -1.25 -17.92
N TYR A 134 -32.21 -1.48 -16.86
CA TYR A 134 -33.51 -2.16 -16.95
C TYR A 134 -34.50 -1.50 -17.95
N THR A 135 -34.36 -0.19 -18.19
CA THR A 135 -35.20 0.58 -19.12
C THR A 135 -34.76 0.48 -20.58
N ASN A 136 -33.71 -0.27 -20.91
CA ASN A 136 -33.19 -0.36 -22.27
C ASN A 136 -34.09 -1.24 -23.16
N THR A 137 -35.12 -0.63 -23.73
CA THR A 137 -36.07 -1.28 -24.64
C THR A 137 -35.44 -1.73 -25.95
N SER A 138 -34.28 -1.20 -26.35
CA SER A 138 -33.58 -1.62 -27.57
C SER A 138 -32.79 -2.92 -27.39
N PHE A 139 -32.36 -3.20 -26.16
CA PHE A 139 -31.62 -4.41 -25.79
C PHE A 139 -32.55 -5.56 -25.39
N TYR A 140 -33.57 -5.28 -24.57
CA TYR A 140 -34.56 -6.29 -24.13
C TYR A 140 -35.75 -6.43 -25.09
N GLY A 141 -35.96 -5.46 -25.98
CA GLY A 141 -37.01 -5.52 -26.98
C GLY A 141 -36.53 -6.23 -28.23
N ASN A 142 -36.64 -7.55 -28.26
CA ASN A 142 -36.72 -8.29 -29.51
C ASN A 142 -38.14 -8.87 -29.66
N ASN A 143 -38.95 -8.17 -30.48
CA ASN A 143 -40.37 -8.35 -30.83
C ASN A 143 -41.42 -7.90 -29.80
#